data_AF-A0A2V0RM21-F1
#
_entry.id   AF-A0A2V0RM21-F1
#
_cell.length_a   1.000
_cell.length_b   1.000
_cell.length_c   1.000
_cell.angle_alpha   90.00
_cell.angle_beta   90.00
_cell.angle_gamma   90.00
#
_symmetry.space_group_name_H-M   'P 1'
#
loop_
_entity.id
_entity.type
_entity.pdbx_description
1 polymer ?
#
loop_
_entity_poly.entity_id
_entity_poly.type
_entity_poly.pdbx_seq_one_letter_code
_entity_poly.pdbx_strand_id
1 'polypeptide(L)'
;MACHFPSVIEIDGVYKEGLIHTLFMTNFPLNRKYSLREGLYVDENLKDIGRPIGSVLRRCGVTHLSLRRVVSVEGRSWEMACARRALGHNGVYSGVVFSASDDRVDYGPVPGILIKKRLYDKLLYSDKIKFDLLSR
;
A
#
# COMPACT_ATOMS: atom_id res chain seq x y z
N MET A 1 12.66 4.54 0.03
CA MET A 1 12.23 3.65 1.14
C MET A 1 11.45 2.46 0.59
N ALA A 2 11.30 1.37 1.35
CA ALA A 2 10.56 0.18 0.92
C ALA A 2 9.52 -0.24 1.97
N CYS A 3 8.34 -0.65 1.52
CA CYS A 3 7.27 -1.22 2.36
C CYS A 3 6.86 -2.62 1.87
N HIS A 4 6.14 -3.34 2.73
CA HIS A 4 5.72 -4.72 2.49
C HIS A 4 4.22 -4.89 2.75
N PHE A 5 3.55 -5.60 1.84
CA PHE A 5 2.12 -5.91 1.96
C PHE A 5 1.82 -7.29 1.37
N PRO A 6 0.90 -8.06 1.96
CA PRO A 6 0.46 -9.33 1.41
C PRO A 6 -0.64 -9.12 0.37
N SER A 7 -0.64 -9.92 -0.70
CA SER A 7 -1.76 -10.06 -1.63
C SER A 7 -2.48 -11.39 -1.45
N VAL A 8 -3.66 -11.48 -2.04
CA VAL A 8 -4.41 -12.73 -2.24
C VAL A 8 -4.67 -12.88 -3.73
N ILE A 9 -5.04 -14.09 -4.14
CA ILE A 9 -5.51 -14.39 -5.49
C ILE A 9 -6.98 -14.80 -5.34
N GLU A 10 -7.87 -14.22 -6.15
CA GLU A 10 -9.28 -14.63 -6.19
C GLU A 10 -9.48 -15.61 -7.34
N ILE A 11 -10.00 -16.80 -7.03
CA ILE A 11 -10.34 -17.83 -8.02
C ILE A 11 -11.75 -18.30 -7.68
N ASP A 12 -12.70 -18.06 -8.59
CA ASP A 12 -14.12 -18.43 -8.43
C ASP A 12 -14.73 -17.92 -7.11
N GLY A 13 -14.43 -16.68 -6.74
CA GLY A 13 -14.90 -16.04 -5.50
C GLY A 13 -14.19 -16.53 -4.22
N VAL A 14 -13.21 -17.43 -4.34
CA VAL A 14 -12.43 -17.94 -3.22
C VAL A 14 -11.05 -17.28 -3.19
N TYR A 15 -10.71 -16.68 -2.04
CA TYR A 15 -9.39 -16.12 -1.82
C TYR A 15 -8.37 -17.20 -1.45
N LYS A 16 -7.28 -17.25 -2.22
CA LYS A 16 -6.09 -18.06 -1.97
C LYS A 16 -4.89 -17.18 -1.63
N GLU A 17 -3.90 -17.80 -1.01
CA GLU A 17 -2.64 -17.15 -0.65
C GLU A 17 -1.93 -16.62 -1.89
N GLY A 18 -1.60 -15.33 -1.87
CA GLY A 18 -0.75 -14.70 -2.86
C GLY A 18 0.70 -14.62 -2.37
N LEU A 19 1.29 -13.43 -2.49
CA LEU A 19 2.68 -13.18 -2.12
C LEU A 19 2.76 -12.02 -1.14
N ILE A 20 3.87 -11.95 -0.40
CA ILE A 20 4.29 -10.71 0.25
C ILE A 20 5.08 -9.89 -0.77
N HIS A 21 4.52 -8.76 -1.16
CA HIS A 21 5.12 -7.84 -2.12
C HIS A 21 6.05 -6.86 -1.43
N THR A 22 6.96 -6.30 -2.22
CA THR A 22 7.78 -5.15 -1.82
C THR A 22 7.54 -4.03 -2.81
N LEU A 23 7.27 -2.84 -2.28
CA LEU A 23 7.03 -1.64 -3.06
C LEU A 23 8.05 -0.58 -2.64
N PHE A 24 8.79 -0.07 -3.62
CA PHE A 24 9.75 1.00 -3.47
C PHE A 24 9.03 2.34 -3.62
N MET A 25 9.17 3.18 -2.61
CA MET A 25 8.72 4.56 -2.61
C MET A 25 9.95 5.46 -2.72
N THR A 26 10.09 6.16 -3.83
CA THR A 26 11.29 6.95 -4.15
C THR A 26 10.91 8.35 -4.62
N ASN A 27 11.87 9.26 -4.60
CA ASN A 27 11.75 10.59 -5.20
C ASN A 27 12.39 10.69 -6.60
N PHE A 28 12.89 9.57 -7.13
CA PHE A 28 13.49 9.43 -8.46
C PHE A 28 12.96 8.16 -9.14
N PRO A 29 12.93 8.12 -10.48
CA PRO A 29 12.46 6.96 -11.22
C PRO A 29 13.43 5.77 -11.12
N LEU A 30 12.88 4.58 -10.96
CA LEU A 30 13.56 3.32 -11.26
C LEU A 30 13.31 2.89 -12.71
N ASN A 31 14.09 1.94 -13.25
CA ASN A 31 13.89 1.37 -14.58
C ASN A 31 12.58 0.55 -14.66
N ARG A 32 11.46 1.26 -14.86
CA ARG A 32 10.08 0.77 -14.91
C ARG A 32 9.26 1.64 -15.85
N LYS A 33 8.08 1.15 -16.23
CA LYS A 33 7.05 1.95 -16.88
C LYS A 33 6.11 2.51 -15.81
N TYR A 34 5.80 3.80 -15.92
CA TYR A 34 4.96 4.52 -14.96
C TYR A 34 3.79 5.19 -15.66
N SER A 35 2.70 5.32 -14.91
CA SER A 35 1.58 6.20 -15.21
C SER A 35 1.47 7.26 -14.11
N LEU A 36 1.22 8.51 -14.51
CA LEU A 36 0.94 9.58 -13.55
C LEU A 36 -0.49 9.41 -13.01
N ARG A 37 -0.62 9.12 -11.73
CA ARG A 37 -1.91 8.91 -11.04
C ARG A 37 -1.86 9.52 -9.65
N GLU A 38 -2.89 10.26 -9.28
CA GLU A 38 -2.97 10.91 -7.97
C GLU A 38 -1.69 11.69 -7.61
N GLY A 39 -1.11 12.39 -8.59
CA GLY A 39 0.13 13.16 -8.46
C GLY A 39 1.40 12.35 -8.16
N LEU A 40 1.39 11.04 -8.40
CA LEU A 40 2.53 10.13 -8.27
C LEU A 40 2.79 9.42 -9.60
N TYR A 41 4.05 9.13 -9.90
CA TYR A 41 4.42 8.20 -10.97
C TYR A 41 4.33 6.76 -10.43
N VAL A 42 3.30 6.03 -10.82
CA VAL A 42 3.00 4.71 -10.28
C VAL A 42 3.27 3.64 -11.33
N ASP A 43 4.04 2.62 -10.98
CA ASP A 43 4.30 1.43 -11.79
C ASP A 43 3.00 0.91 -12.42
N GLU A 44 3.02 0.68 -13.73
CA GLU A 44 1.84 0.23 -14.49
C GLU A 44 1.29 -1.11 -13.99
N ASN A 45 2.08 -1.88 -13.24
CA ASN A 45 1.64 -3.13 -12.64
C ASN A 45 0.82 -2.95 -11.35
N LEU A 46 0.86 -1.79 -10.70
CA LEU A 46 -0.05 -1.46 -9.61
C LEU A 46 -1.34 -0.92 -10.22
N LYS A 47 -2.42 -1.70 -10.25
CA LYS A 47 -3.61 -1.35 -11.04
C LYS A 47 -4.49 -0.31 -10.35
N ASP A 48 -4.61 -0.39 -9.04
CA ASP A 48 -5.51 0.47 -8.27
C ASP A 48 -4.77 1.37 -7.31
N ILE A 49 -5.20 2.63 -7.25
CA ILE A 49 -4.72 3.66 -6.33
C ILE A 49 -5.88 4.56 -5.92
N GLY A 50 -5.96 4.89 -4.64
CA GLY A 50 -6.88 5.87 -4.10
C GLY A 50 -6.26 7.26 -4.05
N ARG A 51 -7.09 8.27 -4.30
CA ARG A 51 -6.70 9.68 -4.13
C ARG A 51 -6.07 10.02 -2.77
N PRO A 52 -6.56 9.49 -1.62
CA PRO A 52 -5.98 9.81 -0.31
C PRO A 52 -4.52 9.38 -0.13
N ILE A 53 -4.09 8.23 -0.65
CA ILE A 53 -2.69 7.81 -0.51
C ILE A 53 -1.74 8.74 -1.29
N GLY A 54 -2.21 9.32 -2.41
CA GLY A 54 -1.45 10.27 -3.20
C GLY A 54 -1.03 11.51 -2.40
N SER A 55 -1.95 12.09 -1.61
CA SER A 55 -1.62 13.27 -0.78
C SER A 55 -0.63 12.93 0.34
N VAL A 56 -0.82 11.79 1.02
CA VAL A 56 0.07 11.32 2.09
C VAL A 56 1.50 11.16 1.58
N LEU A 57 1.68 10.42 0.48
CA LEU A 57 3.01 10.10 -0.04
C LEU A 57 3.74 11.34 -0.55
N ARG A 58 3.04 12.27 -1.23
CA ARG A 58 3.66 13.52 -1.67
C ARG A 58 4.15 14.38 -0.51
N ARG A 59 3.40 14.45 0.60
CA ARG A 59 3.84 15.17 1.81
C ARG A 59 5.12 14.58 2.41
N CYS A 60 5.32 13.28 2.24
CA CYS A 60 6.54 12.59 2.64
C CYS A 60 7.65 12.62 1.57
N GLY A 61 7.51 13.45 0.52
CA GLY A 61 8.51 13.61 -0.54
C GLY A 61 8.60 12.43 -1.52
N VAL A 62 7.63 11.52 -1.50
CA VAL A 62 7.57 10.39 -2.46
C VAL A 62 6.93 10.88 -3.74
N THR A 63 7.57 10.59 -4.87
CA THR A 63 7.06 10.94 -6.22
C THR A 63 6.86 9.71 -7.10
N HIS A 64 7.52 8.60 -6.79
CA HIS A 64 7.49 7.36 -7.57
C HIS A 64 7.16 6.15 -6.69
N LEU A 65 6.33 5.26 -7.22
CA LEU A 65 5.99 3.96 -6.65
C LEU A 65 6.36 2.84 -7.62
N SER A 66 7.19 1.90 -7.19
CA SER A 66 7.66 0.79 -8.03
C SER A 66 7.51 -0.56 -7.34
N LEU A 67 6.94 -1.55 -8.02
CA LEU A 67 6.98 -2.91 -7.51
C LEU A 67 8.38 -3.50 -7.69
N ARG A 68 8.85 -4.25 -6.69
CA ARG A 68 10.11 -5.00 -6.79
C ARG A 68 10.03 -6.09 -7.87
N ARG A 69 8.88 -6.75 -8.00
CA ARG A 69 8.64 -7.81 -9.00
C ARG A 69 7.75 -7.27 -10.12
N VAL A 70 7.95 -7.76 -11.34
CA VAL A 70 7.09 -7.45 -12.50
C VAL A 70 5.87 -8.37 -12.44
N VAL A 71 4.91 -8.03 -11.58
CA VAL A 71 3.67 -8.77 -11.38
C VAL A 71 2.52 -7.79 -11.25
N SER A 72 1.41 -8.06 -11.93
CA SER A 72 0.19 -7.26 -11.78
C SER A 72 -0.33 -7.40 -10.35
N VAL A 73 -0.60 -6.28 -9.70
CA VAL A 73 -1.23 -6.21 -8.38
C VAL A 73 -2.50 -5.38 -8.52
N GLU A 74 -3.61 -6.05 -8.30
CA GLU A 74 -4.94 -5.45 -8.22
C GLU A 74 -5.34 -5.23 -6.75
N GLY A 75 -6.22 -4.25 -6.56
CA GLY A 75 -6.67 -3.79 -5.28
C GLY A 75 -5.70 -2.83 -4.57
N ARG A 76 -6.24 -2.19 -3.55
CA ARG A 76 -5.62 -1.07 -2.84
C ARG A 76 -4.96 -1.46 -1.51
N SER A 77 -4.77 -2.76 -1.29
CA SER A 77 -4.34 -3.26 0.03
C SER A 77 -2.90 -2.93 0.42
N TRP A 78 -2.14 -2.37 -0.53
CA TRP A 78 -0.78 -1.88 -0.37
C TRP A 78 -0.71 -0.47 0.22
N GLU A 79 -1.79 0.31 0.18
CA GLU A 79 -1.78 1.72 0.53
C GLU A 79 -1.43 1.95 2.00
N MET A 80 -2.02 1.17 2.92
CA MET A 80 -1.70 1.24 4.34
C MET A 80 -0.22 0.98 4.61
N ALA A 81 0.40 0.02 3.90
CA ALA A 81 1.83 -0.26 4.05
C ALA A 81 2.70 0.91 3.57
N CYS A 82 2.29 1.58 2.50
CA CYS A 82 2.98 2.77 2.00
C CYS A 82 2.85 3.94 2.97
N ALA A 83 1.63 4.26 3.40
CA ALA A 83 1.37 5.34 4.36
C ALA A 83 2.16 5.12 5.66
N ARG A 84 2.00 3.95 6.30
CA ARG A 84 2.71 3.61 7.54
C ARG A 84 4.22 3.73 7.40
N ARG A 85 4.77 3.25 6.30
CA ARG A 85 6.20 3.32 6.06
C ARG A 85 6.69 4.75 5.82
N ALA A 86 5.92 5.55 5.10
CA ALA A 86 6.21 6.97 4.90
C ALA A 86 6.19 7.76 6.22
N LEU A 87 5.34 7.35 7.16
CA LEU A 87 5.28 7.87 8.53
C LEU A 87 6.31 7.24 9.49
N GLY A 88 7.30 6.50 8.96
CA GLY A 88 8.42 5.97 9.75
C GLY A 88 8.15 4.61 10.43
N HIS A 89 6.97 4.01 10.24
CA HIS A 89 6.66 2.72 10.83
C HIS A 89 7.15 1.55 9.98
N ASN A 90 7.87 0.62 10.59
CA ASN A 90 8.30 -0.64 9.96
C ASN A 90 7.25 -1.73 10.15
N GLY A 91 7.17 -2.68 9.23
CA GLY A 91 6.30 -3.85 9.32
C GLY A 91 5.65 -4.23 8.01
N VAL A 92 4.79 -5.26 8.08
CA VAL A 92 3.94 -5.70 6.98
C VAL A 92 2.52 -5.26 7.31
N TYR A 93 1.92 -4.50 6.40
CA TYR A 93 0.58 -3.93 6.62
C TYR A 93 -0.36 -4.29 5.48
N SER A 94 -1.67 -4.35 5.76
CA SER A 94 -2.68 -4.49 4.72
C SER A 94 -3.93 -3.69 5.04
N GLY A 95 -4.33 -2.83 4.12
CA GLY A 95 -5.45 -1.91 4.28
C GLY A 95 -5.45 -0.88 3.16
N VAL A 96 -6.59 -0.22 2.96
CA VAL A 96 -6.67 0.96 2.08
C VAL A 96 -6.42 2.22 2.91
N VAL A 97 -5.97 3.30 2.29
CA VAL A 97 -6.11 4.64 2.88
C VAL A 97 -7.49 5.15 2.50
N PHE A 98 -8.37 5.23 3.49
CA PHE A 98 -9.77 5.64 3.31
C PHE A 98 -9.90 7.16 3.21
N SER A 99 -9.23 7.88 4.10
CA SER A 99 -9.16 9.35 4.11
C SER A 99 -7.80 9.83 4.61
N ALA A 100 -7.42 11.04 4.22
CA ALA A 100 -6.24 11.72 4.70
C ALA A 100 -6.50 13.23 4.81
N SER A 101 -6.36 13.78 6.01
CA SER A 101 -6.41 15.21 6.33
C SER A 101 -5.00 15.72 6.66
N ASP A 102 -4.85 16.99 7.04
CA ASP A 102 -3.55 17.56 7.43
C ASP A 102 -2.94 16.92 8.67
N ASP A 103 -3.76 16.36 9.55
CA ASP A 103 -3.38 15.85 10.87
C ASP A 103 -3.60 14.34 11.03
N ARG A 104 -4.21 13.66 10.05
CA ARG A 104 -4.64 12.27 10.23
C ARG A 104 -4.71 11.50 8.91
N VAL A 105 -4.44 10.19 9.01
CA VAL A 105 -4.62 9.21 7.93
C VAL A 105 -5.48 8.07 8.45
N ASP A 106 -6.62 7.80 7.82
CA ASP A 106 -7.54 6.72 8.21
C ASP A 106 -7.40 5.51 7.29
N TYR A 107 -7.48 4.32 7.88
CA TYR A 107 -7.35 3.05 7.19
C TYR A 107 -8.68 2.30 7.08
N GLY A 108 -8.92 1.72 5.90
CA GLY A 108 -10.14 0.96 5.60
C GLY A 108 -9.86 -0.53 5.34
N PRO A 109 -10.91 -1.37 5.40
CA PRO A 109 -10.82 -2.81 5.23
C PRO A 109 -10.40 -3.21 3.82
N VAL A 110 -9.89 -4.44 3.71
CA VAL A 110 -9.51 -5.08 2.45
C VAL A 110 -9.97 -6.54 2.46
N PRO A 111 -10.24 -7.14 1.30
CA PRO A 111 -10.62 -8.55 1.23
C PRO A 111 -9.47 -9.48 1.63
N GLY A 112 -9.84 -10.71 1.98
CA GLY A 112 -8.90 -11.81 2.19
C GLY A 112 -7.99 -11.67 3.42
N ILE A 113 -8.32 -10.83 4.42
CA ILE A 113 -7.46 -10.62 5.60
C ILE A 113 -7.11 -11.93 6.31
N LEU A 114 -8.05 -12.86 6.48
CA LEU A 114 -7.78 -14.15 7.12
C LEU A 114 -6.71 -14.96 6.37
N ILE A 115 -6.71 -14.89 5.04
CA ILE A 115 -5.73 -15.57 4.19
C ILE A 115 -4.39 -14.83 4.22
N LYS A 116 -4.41 -13.49 4.17
CA LYS A 116 -3.20 -12.66 4.32
C LYS A 116 -2.49 -12.89 5.67
N LYS A 117 -3.24 -13.18 6.73
CA LYS A 117 -2.68 -13.53 8.05
C LYS A 117 -1.99 -14.90 8.07
N ARG A 118 -2.34 -15.81 7.17
CA ARG A 118 -1.63 -17.10 7.02
C ARG A 118 -0.26 -16.90 6.37
N LEU A 119 -0.18 -15.97 5.40
CA LEU A 119 1.10 -15.56 4.78
C LEU A 119 2.04 -14.86 5.77
N TYR A 120 1.49 -14.08 6.70
CA TYR A 120 2.26 -13.36 7.71
C TYR A 120 1.46 -13.23 9.02
N ASP A 121 1.83 -14.02 10.02
CA ASP A 121 1.15 -14.12 11.31
C ASP A 121 1.12 -12.78 12.09
N LYS A 122 2.17 -11.98 11.94
CA LYS A 122 2.33 -10.64 12.54
C LYS A 122 1.68 -9.52 11.72
N LEU A 123 0.80 -9.84 10.76
CA LEU A 123 0.13 -8.84 9.93
C LEU A 123 -0.64 -7.82 10.78
N LEU A 124 -0.34 -6.56 10.53
CA LEU A 124 -1.10 -5.41 11.01
C LEU A 124 -2.02 -4.93 9.89
N TYR A 125 -3.28 -4.64 10.23
CA TYR A 125 -4.29 -4.30 9.24
C TYR A 125 -5.29 -3.32 9.82
N SER A 126 -6.18 -2.80 8.97
CA SER A 126 -7.11 -1.71 9.30
C SER A 126 -8.01 -1.95 10.51
N ASP A 127 -8.21 -3.20 10.97
CA ASP A 127 -8.96 -3.46 12.21
C ASP A 127 -8.13 -3.32 13.47
N LYS A 128 -6.82 -3.50 13.37
CA LYS A 128 -5.88 -3.29 14.47
C LYS A 128 -5.37 -1.86 14.54
N ILE A 129 -5.25 -1.18 13.40
CA ILE A 129 -4.79 0.20 13.30
C ILE A 129 -5.78 0.95 12.43
N LYS A 130 -6.63 1.76 13.06
CA LYS A 130 -7.70 2.49 12.38
C LYS A 130 -7.21 3.79 11.75
N PHE A 131 -6.22 4.44 12.36
CA PHE A 131 -5.65 5.68 11.87
C PHE A 131 -4.23 5.91 12.40
N ASP A 132 -3.50 6.84 11.76
CA ASP A 132 -2.32 7.49 12.29
C ASP A 132 -2.55 8.99 12.42
N LEU A 133 -1.95 9.60 13.44
CA LEU A 133 -1.86 11.06 13.56
C LEU A 133 -0.58 11.54 12.86
N LEU A 134 -0.71 12.61 12.10
CA LEU A 134 0.42 13.31 11.50
C LEU A 134 0.86 14.38 12.51
N SER A 135 1.87 14.06 13.30
CA SER A 135 2.50 15.03 14.21
C SER A 135 3.02 16.22 13.40
N ARG A 136 2.61 17.43 13.79
CA ARG A 136 3.11 18.71 13.25
C ARG A 136 4.56 18.95 13.64
#